data_AF-V5HCR1-F1
#
_entry.id   AF-V5HCR1-F1
#
_cell.length_a   1.000
_cell.length_b   1.000
_cell.length_c   1.000
_cell.angle_alpha   90.00
_cell.angle_beta   90.00
_cell.angle_gamma   90.00
#
_symmetry.space_group_name_H-M   'P 1'
#
loop_
_entity.id
_entity.type
_entity.pdbx_description
1 polymer ?
#
loop_
_entity_poly.entity_id
_entity_poly.type
_entity_poly.pdbx_seq_one_letter_code
_entity_poly.pdbx_strand_id
1 'polypeptide(L)'
;FPNCYEGCVAIFCNPLTFGDRTVWEDLLREDGVWAAFGCHPHMVRDYDEETDEHLIKALEHPRVVALGEIGLDYSRKNFCQREMQKSVFQRQITLALERKLPLVIHSRDATQDTLNILKENIPREYPVHRHCFTGDWAEAEDWLETFPGLC
;
A
#
# COMPACT_ATOMS: atom_id res chain seq x y z
N PHE A 1 4.48 -6.29 -25.18
CA PHE A 1 3.87 -6.93 -24.00
C PHE A 1 3.27 -8.26 -24.39
N PRO A 2 3.12 -9.23 -23.47
CA PRO A 2 2.43 -10.50 -23.76
C PRO A 2 1.01 -10.24 -24.25
N ASN A 3 0.44 -11.17 -25.03
CA ASN A 3 -0.88 -11.00 -25.65
C ASN A 3 -2.05 -10.89 -24.65
N CYS A 4 -1.82 -11.23 -23.38
CA CYS A 4 -2.79 -11.12 -22.28
C CYS A 4 -2.62 -9.85 -21.43
N TYR A 5 -1.80 -8.88 -21.86
CA TYR A 5 -1.63 -7.64 -21.13
C TYR A 5 -2.85 -6.74 -21.29
N GLU A 6 -3.57 -6.53 -20.19
CA GLU A 6 -4.78 -5.70 -20.15
C GLU A 6 -4.56 -4.32 -19.51
N GLY A 7 -3.39 -4.11 -18.87
CA GLY A 7 -3.05 -2.85 -18.23
C GLY A 7 -2.05 -3.00 -17.09
N CYS A 8 -1.79 -1.90 -16.39
CA CYS A 8 -0.97 -1.88 -15.18
C CYS A 8 -1.56 -1.01 -14.08
N VAL A 9 -1.11 -1.25 -12.86
CA VAL A 9 -1.36 -0.37 -11.70
C VAL A 9 -0.06 0.36 -11.38
N ALA A 10 -0.04 1.67 -11.58
CA ALA A 10 1.04 2.54 -11.14
C ALA A 10 0.92 2.77 -9.62
N ILE A 11 2.02 2.59 -8.90
CA ILE A 11 2.06 2.74 -7.44
C ILE A 11 2.71 4.09 -7.12
N PHE A 12 1.92 5.02 -6.59
CA PHE A 12 2.38 6.32 -6.13
C PHE A 12 2.53 6.28 -4.62
N CYS A 13 3.76 6.07 -4.14
CA CYS A 13 4.01 5.80 -2.73
C CYS A 13 4.77 6.89 -1.94
N ASN A 14 4.98 8.05 -2.58
CA ASN A 14 5.62 9.22 -1.99
C ASN A 14 4.57 10.29 -1.64
N PRO A 15 4.33 10.58 -0.34
CA PRO A 15 3.29 11.52 0.08
C PRO A 15 3.49 12.95 -0.43
N LEU A 16 4.74 13.37 -0.65
CA LEU A 16 5.06 14.70 -1.14
C LEU A 16 4.55 14.97 -2.57
N THR A 17 4.22 13.91 -3.33
CA THR A 17 3.75 14.05 -4.72
C THR A 17 2.23 14.08 -4.85
N PHE A 18 1.48 13.83 -3.77
CA PHE A 18 0.02 13.67 -3.88
C PHE A 18 -0.70 14.98 -4.22
N GLY A 19 -0.22 16.11 -3.67
CA GLY A 19 -0.79 17.43 -3.94
C GLY A 19 -0.47 17.98 -5.33
N ASP A 20 0.64 17.54 -5.94
CA ASP A 20 1.01 17.92 -7.30
C ASP A 20 0.42 16.96 -8.32
N ARG A 21 -0.79 17.29 -8.78
CA ARG A 21 -1.52 16.49 -9.79
C ARG A 21 -0.74 16.32 -11.08
N THR A 22 0.18 17.21 -11.44
CA THR A 22 0.95 17.08 -12.68
C THR A 22 1.88 15.87 -12.66
N VAL A 23 2.19 15.33 -11.48
CA VAL A 23 3.07 14.16 -11.31
C VAL A 23 2.39 12.84 -11.70
N TRP A 24 1.07 12.74 -11.54
CA TRP A 24 0.36 11.46 -11.69
C TRP A 24 -0.89 11.54 -12.57
N GLU A 25 -1.57 12.68 -12.65
CA GLU A 25 -2.88 12.79 -13.31
C GLU A 25 -2.77 12.61 -14.83
N ASP A 26 -1.69 13.09 -15.46
CA ASP A 26 -1.43 12.84 -16.88
C ASP A 26 -1.18 11.36 -17.17
N LEU A 27 -0.48 10.64 -16.28
CA LEU A 27 -0.27 9.20 -16.43
C LEU A 27 -1.61 8.43 -16.35
N LEU A 28 -2.55 8.89 -15.52
CA LEU A 28 -3.87 8.25 -15.38
C LEU A 28 -4.85 8.57 -16.52
N ARG A 29 -4.46 9.42 -17.47
CA ARG A 29 -5.19 9.61 -18.73
C ARG A 29 -4.88 8.53 -19.76
N GLU A 30 -3.74 7.85 -19.63
CA GLU A 30 -3.35 6.78 -20.52
C GLU A 30 -4.27 5.55 -20.36
N ASP A 31 -4.65 4.96 -21.48
CA ASP A 31 -5.51 3.78 -21.47
C ASP A 31 -4.80 2.56 -20.88
N GLY A 32 -5.52 1.79 -20.07
CA GLY A 32 -4.97 0.63 -19.37
C GLY A 32 -4.10 0.97 -18.16
N VAL A 33 -3.96 2.25 -17.79
CA VAL A 33 -3.23 2.65 -16.58
C VAL A 33 -4.21 2.93 -15.43
N TRP A 34 -3.99 2.24 -14.33
CA TRP A 34 -4.69 2.39 -13.05
C TRP A 34 -3.70 2.81 -11.97
N ALA A 35 -4.20 3.16 -10.78
CA ALA A 35 -3.37 3.66 -9.70
C ALA A 35 -3.61 2.96 -8.36
N ALA A 36 -2.55 2.88 -7.57
CA ALA A 36 -2.60 2.76 -6.12
C ALA A 36 -1.85 3.95 -5.50
N PHE A 37 -2.39 4.48 -4.41
CA PHE A 37 -1.75 5.54 -3.63
C PHE A 37 -1.60 5.11 -2.17
N GLY A 38 -0.46 5.43 -1.55
CA GLY A 38 -0.21 5.16 -0.14
C GLY A 38 1.16 5.70 0.30
N CYS A 39 1.45 5.76 1.59
CA CYS A 39 2.76 6.16 2.10
C CYS A 39 3.59 4.92 2.39
N HIS A 40 4.66 4.74 1.61
CA HIS A 40 5.61 3.65 1.80
C HIS A 40 6.34 3.79 3.16
N PRO A 41 6.74 2.71 3.84
CA PRO A 41 7.42 2.75 5.15
C PRO A 41 8.72 3.58 5.19
N HIS A 42 9.34 3.88 4.04
CA HIS A 42 10.51 4.76 3.96
C HIS A 42 10.16 6.25 3.93
N MET A 43 8.90 6.57 3.63
CA MET A 43 8.41 7.93 3.43
C MET A 43 7.55 8.45 4.59
N VAL A 44 7.39 7.65 5.67
CA VAL A 44 6.48 7.97 6.79
C VAL A 44 6.86 9.21 7.59
N ARG A 45 8.07 9.74 7.41
CA ARG A 45 8.50 11.03 7.98
C ARG A 45 7.86 12.22 7.28
N ASP A 46 7.49 12.04 6.01
CA ASP A 46 6.83 13.03 5.17
C ASP A 46 5.30 12.81 5.17
N TYR A 47 4.78 12.01 6.11
CA TYR A 47 3.35 11.78 6.30
C TYR A 47 2.86 12.59 7.49
N ASP A 48 2.14 13.66 7.17
CA ASP A 48 1.55 14.64 8.08
C ASP A 48 0.08 14.90 7.70
N GLU A 49 -0.56 15.85 8.37
CA GLU A 49 -1.97 16.18 8.13
C GLU A 49 -2.21 16.66 6.68
N GLU A 50 -1.31 17.47 6.13
CA GLU A 50 -1.45 18.00 4.76
C GLU A 50 -1.33 16.89 3.72
N THR A 51 -0.36 16.00 3.86
CA THR A 51 -0.16 14.88 2.94
C THR A 51 -1.22 13.78 3.10
N ASP A 52 -1.77 13.56 4.30
CA ASP A 52 -2.95 12.71 4.53
C ASP A 52 -4.17 13.27 3.77
N GLU A 53 -4.41 14.58 3.83
CA GLU A 53 -5.48 15.22 3.04
C GLU A 53 -5.26 15.10 1.53
N HIS A 54 -4.02 15.25 1.06
CA HIS A 54 -3.70 15.06 -0.36
C HIS A 54 -3.90 13.61 -0.79
N LEU A 55 -3.52 12.63 0.03
CA LEU A 55 -3.81 11.21 -0.21
C LEU A 55 -5.31 10.98 -0.33
N ILE A 56 -6.10 11.48 0.62
CA ILE A 56 -7.57 11.34 0.61
C ILE A 56 -8.18 11.87 -0.68
N LYS A 57 -7.71 13.04 -1.17
CA LYS A 57 -8.14 13.63 -2.45
C LYS A 57 -7.70 12.80 -3.65
N ALA A 58 -6.48 12.27 -3.65
CA ALA A 58 -5.97 11.43 -4.74
C ALA A 58 -6.78 10.13 -4.87
N LEU A 59 -7.17 9.52 -3.74
CA LEU A 59 -7.97 8.29 -3.68
C LEU A 59 -9.39 8.43 -4.27
N GLU A 60 -9.86 9.66 -4.51
CA GLU A 60 -11.16 9.91 -5.16
C GLU A 60 -11.11 9.78 -6.68
N HIS A 61 -9.91 9.68 -7.28
CA HIS A 61 -9.76 9.59 -8.72
C HIS A 61 -10.29 8.24 -9.25
N PRO A 62 -11.09 8.22 -10.34
CA PRO A 62 -11.78 7.01 -10.81
C PRO A 62 -10.85 5.88 -11.32
N ARG A 63 -9.58 6.20 -11.59
CA ARG A 63 -8.55 5.22 -11.96
C ARG A 63 -7.83 4.60 -10.74
N VAL A 64 -8.17 4.99 -9.52
CA VAL A 64 -7.61 4.40 -8.30
C VAL A 64 -8.34 3.11 -7.98
N VAL A 65 -7.58 2.02 -7.86
CA VAL A 65 -8.13 0.66 -7.66
C VAL A 65 -7.62 -0.03 -6.40
N ALA A 66 -6.63 0.56 -5.73
CA ALA A 66 -6.09 0.04 -4.47
C ALA A 66 -5.48 1.17 -3.63
N LEU A 67 -5.26 0.89 -2.34
CA LEU A 67 -4.48 1.74 -1.44
C LEU A 67 -3.15 1.05 -1.15
N GLY A 68 -2.06 1.73 -1.49
CA GLY A 68 -0.70 1.25 -1.32
C GLY A 68 0.26 1.88 -2.32
N GLU A 69 1.57 1.69 -2.15
CA GLU A 69 2.18 0.71 -1.24
C GLU A 69 2.29 1.23 0.21
N ILE A 70 1.83 0.42 1.17
CA ILE A 70 1.90 0.69 2.62
C ILE A 70 2.47 -0.52 3.36
N GLY A 71 2.93 -0.32 4.60
CA GLY A 71 3.30 -1.44 5.47
C GLY A 71 4.55 -1.14 6.29
N LEU A 72 5.40 -2.16 6.49
CA LEU A 72 6.54 -2.09 7.41
C LEU A 72 7.84 -2.54 6.72
N ASP A 73 8.92 -1.80 6.95
CA ASP A 73 10.27 -2.17 6.52
C ASP A 73 11.24 -1.97 7.67
N TYR A 74 11.68 -3.08 8.26
CA TYR A 74 12.66 -3.11 9.35
C TYR A 74 14.08 -3.40 8.87
N SER A 75 14.28 -3.45 7.55
CA SER A 75 15.61 -3.63 7.00
C SER A 75 16.51 -2.45 7.34
N ARG A 76 17.81 -2.71 7.38
CA ARG A 76 18.86 -1.70 7.64
C ARG A 76 18.87 -0.52 6.65
N LYS A 77 18.08 -0.58 5.58
CA LYS A 77 17.95 0.48 4.57
C LYS A 77 16.89 1.52 4.94
N ASN A 78 15.97 1.18 5.84
CA ASN A 78 14.95 2.11 6.30
C ASN A 78 15.40 2.81 7.58
N PHE A 79 15.40 4.15 7.56
CA PHE A 79 15.79 4.97 8.71
C PHE A 79 14.59 5.47 9.52
N CYS A 80 13.35 5.19 9.09
CA CYS A 80 12.14 5.58 9.80
C CYS A 80 11.94 4.73 11.06
N GLN A 81 11.54 5.37 12.16
CA GLN A 81 11.27 4.67 13.42
C GLN A 81 10.09 3.70 13.25
N ARG A 82 10.19 2.50 13.83
CA ARG A 82 9.18 1.44 13.69
C ARG A 82 7.79 1.91 14.11
N GLU A 83 7.68 2.62 15.23
CA GLU A 83 6.40 3.12 15.73
C GLU A 83 5.75 4.14 14.78
N MET A 84 6.55 4.97 14.10
CA MET A 84 6.05 5.87 13.07
C MET A 84 5.52 5.09 11.86
N GLN A 85 6.23 4.03 11.44
CA GLN A 85 5.76 3.16 10.36
C GLN A 85 4.43 2.49 10.73
N LYS A 86 4.30 1.94 11.94
CA LYS A 86 3.08 1.30 12.43
C LYS A 86 1.89 2.25 12.48
N SER A 87 2.09 3.45 13.02
CA SER A 87 1.04 4.48 13.10
C SER A 87 0.51 4.87 11.72
N VAL A 88 1.41 5.17 10.78
CA VAL A 88 1.05 5.54 9.40
C VAL A 88 0.43 4.35 8.65
N PHE A 89 0.89 3.12 8.91
CA PHE A 89 0.30 1.92 8.33
C PHE A 89 -1.15 1.72 8.82
N GLN A 90 -1.41 1.82 10.13
CA GLN A 90 -2.75 1.71 10.72
C GLN A 90 -3.71 2.79 10.22
N ARG A 91 -3.24 4.04 10.11
CA ARG A 91 -4.03 5.14 9.53
C ARG A 91 -4.48 4.82 8.12
N GLN A 92 -3.58 4.31 7.30
CA GLN A 92 -3.88 3.99 5.91
C GLN A 92 -4.75 2.73 5.73
N ILE A 93 -4.63 1.74 6.63
CA ILE A 93 -5.59 0.63 6.70
C ILE A 93 -7.00 1.15 6.97
N THR A 94 -7.14 2.09 7.92
CA THR A 94 -8.43 2.71 8.23
C THR A 94 -9.02 3.40 7.00
N LEU A 95 -8.21 4.19 6.27
CA LEU A 95 -8.63 4.83 5.03
C LEU A 95 -9.04 3.82 3.95
N ALA A 96 -8.32 2.71 3.81
CA ALA A 96 -8.64 1.68 2.84
C ALA A 96 -10.02 1.06 3.12
N LEU A 97 -10.32 0.77 4.39
CA LEU A 97 -11.61 0.23 4.82
C LEU A 97 -12.76 1.21 4.55
N GLU A 98 -12.58 2.49 4.88
CA GLU A 98 -13.57 3.55 4.62
C GLU A 98 -13.89 3.67 3.12
N ARG A 99 -12.87 3.54 2.27
CA ARG A 99 -13.00 3.63 0.80
C ARG A 99 -13.28 2.29 0.12
N LYS A 100 -13.26 1.17 0.86
CA LYS A 100 -13.39 -0.21 0.36
C LYS A 100 -12.35 -0.56 -0.72
N LEU A 101 -11.13 -0.07 -0.56
CA LEU A 101 -10.03 -0.32 -1.48
C LEU A 101 -9.18 -1.52 -1.02
N PRO A 102 -8.83 -2.45 -1.94
CA PRO A 102 -7.80 -3.46 -1.70
C PRO A 102 -6.49 -2.84 -1.20
N LEU A 103 -5.74 -3.60 -0.40
CA LEU A 103 -4.44 -3.17 0.12
C LEU A 103 -3.29 -3.70 -0.73
N VAL A 104 -2.30 -2.85 -1.02
CA VAL A 104 -1.00 -3.26 -1.56
C VAL A 104 0.05 -3.13 -0.45
N ILE A 105 0.55 -4.27 0.03
CA ILE A 105 1.35 -4.37 1.26
C ILE A 105 2.84 -4.59 0.96
N HIS A 106 3.67 -3.68 1.47
CA HIS A 106 5.09 -3.87 1.70
C HIS A 106 5.34 -4.49 3.06
N SER A 107 6.18 -5.52 3.10
CA SER A 107 6.74 -6.04 4.34
C SER A 107 8.19 -6.44 4.09
N ARG A 108 9.10 -6.05 4.97
CA ARG A 108 10.49 -6.49 4.89
C ARG A 108 11.09 -6.58 6.28
N ASP A 109 11.61 -7.75 6.62
CA ASP A 109 12.14 -8.07 7.94
C ASP A 109 11.13 -7.76 9.07
N ALA A 110 9.82 -7.74 8.75
CA ALA A 110 8.75 -7.19 9.58
C ALA A 110 7.44 -7.99 9.48
N THR A 111 7.49 -9.22 8.95
CA THR A 111 6.32 -10.02 8.59
C THR A 111 5.35 -10.22 9.75
N GLN A 112 5.86 -10.64 10.92
CA GLN A 112 5.02 -10.89 12.08
C GLN A 112 4.24 -9.64 12.54
N ASP A 113 4.92 -8.50 12.66
CA ASP A 113 4.26 -7.24 13.04
C ASP A 113 3.26 -6.80 11.97
N THR A 114 3.58 -7.01 10.68
CA THR A 114 2.68 -6.66 9.58
C THR A 114 1.40 -7.50 9.65
N LEU A 115 1.52 -8.81 9.81
CA LEU A 115 0.39 -9.72 9.94
C LEU A 115 -0.44 -9.44 11.19
N ASN A 116 0.20 -9.14 12.33
CA ASN A 116 -0.52 -8.80 13.56
C ASN A 116 -1.38 -7.55 13.38
N ILE A 117 -0.79 -6.47 12.82
CA ILE A 117 -1.55 -5.24 12.55
C ILE A 117 -2.70 -5.50 11.59
N LEU A 118 -2.48 -6.26 10.51
CA LEU A 118 -3.55 -6.56 9.58
C LEU A 118 -4.66 -7.39 10.26
N LYS A 119 -4.33 -8.45 11.00
CA LYS A 119 -5.31 -9.28 11.74
C LYS A 119 -6.17 -8.48 12.71
N GLU A 120 -5.59 -7.45 13.34
CA GLU A 120 -6.29 -6.60 14.29
C GLU A 120 -7.22 -5.58 13.61
N ASN A 121 -6.94 -5.19 12.37
CA ASN A 121 -7.58 -4.03 11.74
C ASN A 121 -8.46 -4.38 10.54
N ILE A 122 -8.28 -5.51 9.87
CA ILE A 122 -9.07 -5.89 8.68
C ILE A 122 -9.73 -7.28 8.82
N PRO A 123 -10.89 -7.51 8.18
CA PRO A 123 -11.46 -8.84 8.05
C PRO A 123 -10.51 -9.81 7.36
N ARG A 124 -10.63 -11.11 7.68
CA ARG A 124 -9.80 -12.18 7.12
C ARG A 124 -9.92 -12.27 5.59
N GLU A 125 -11.09 -11.93 5.06
CA GLU A 125 -11.42 -12.00 3.64
C GLU A 125 -11.10 -10.69 2.90
N TYR A 126 -10.54 -9.68 3.57
CA TYR A 126 -10.23 -8.40 2.94
C TYR A 126 -9.18 -8.57 1.83
N PRO A 127 -9.35 -7.95 0.65
CA PRO A 127 -8.40 -8.12 -0.45
C PRO A 127 -7.04 -7.52 -0.11
N VAL A 128 -6.01 -8.36 -0.09
CA VAL A 128 -4.62 -7.98 0.20
C VAL A 128 -3.74 -8.52 -0.91
N HIS A 129 -2.95 -7.63 -1.51
CA HIS A 129 -1.86 -7.98 -2.40
C HIS A 129 -0.53 -7.82 -1.67
N ARG A 130 0.26 -8.90 -1.56
CA ARG A 130 1.57 -8.85 -0.93
C ARG A 130 2.66 -8.54 -1.96
N HIS A 131 3.02 -7.26 -2.06
CA HIS A 131 3.93 -6.78 -3.10
C HIS A 131 5.37 -7.29 -2.93
N CYS A 132 6.00 -7.65 -4.06
CA CYS A 132 7.41 -7.99 -4.17
C CYS A 132 7.87 -8.99 -3.09
N PHE A 133 7.13 -10.10 -2.96
CA PHE A 133 7.44 -11.15 -1.99
C PHE A 133 8.82 -11.77 -2.26
N THR A 134 9.68 -11.71 -1.25
CA THR A 134 11.03 -12.31 -1.27
C THR A 134 11.28 -13.21 -0.05
N GLY A 135 10.22 -13.57 0.68
CA GLY A 135 10.29 -14.45 1.84
C GLY A 135 10.50 -15.91 1.45
N ASP A 136 10.64 -16.76 2.46
CA ASP A 136 10.69 -18.21 2.28
C ASP A 136 9.30 -18.84 2.31
N TRP A 137 9.25 -20.17 2.20
CA TRP A 137 8.00 -20.91 2.21
C TRP A 137 7.23 -20.76 3.54
N ALA A 138 7.93 -20.74 4.67
CA ALA A 138 7.28 -20.61 5.98
C ALA A 138 6.58 -19.24 6.10
N GLU A 139 7.24 -18.17 5.64
CA GLU A 139 6.61 -16.86 5.57
C GLU A 139 5.40 -16.86 4.62
N ALA A 140 5.50 -17.53 3.46
CA ALA A 140 4.38 -17.63 2.53
C ALA A 140 3.18 -18.36 3.14
N GLU A 141 3.41 -19.44 3.90
CA GLU A 141 2.36 -20.14 4.65
C GLU A 141 1.67 -19.21 5.65
N ASP A 142 2.43 -18.44 6.43
CA ASP A 142 1.84 -17.47 7.38
C ASP A 142 0.89 -16.47 6.69
N TRP A 143 1.28 -15.98 5.51
CA TRP A 143 0.44 -15.07 4.71
C TRP A 143 -0.81 -15.76 4.18
N LEU A 144 -0.69 -16.95 3.60
CA LEU A 144 -1.80 -17.71 3.02
C LEU A 144 -2.80 -18.20 4.08
N GLU A 145 -2.30 -18.63 5.24
CA GLU A 145 -3.14 -19.00 6.37
C GLU A 145 -3.88 -17.77 6.91
N THR A 146 -3.20 -16.63 7.01
CA THR A 146 -3.83 -15.41 7.50
C THR A 146 -4.87 -14.88 6.52
N PHE A 147 -4.54 -14.76 5.23
CA PHE A 147 -5.39 -14.18 4.20
C PHE A 147 -5.63 -15.21 3.08
N PRO A 148 -6.71 -16.00 3.13
CA PRO A 148 -6.98 -17.03 2.12
C PRO A 148 -7.28 -16.46 0.73
N GLY A 149 -7.61 -15.16 0.63
CA GLY A 149 -7.80 -14.43 -0.62
C GLY A 149 -6.57 -13.65 -1.10
N LEU A 150 -5.39 -13.93 -0.54
CA LEU A 150 -4.14 -13.26 -0.90
C LEU A 150 -3.83 -13.42 -2.40
N CYS A 151 -3.52 -12.31 -3.07
CA CYS A 151 -3.08 -12.30 -4.46
C CYS A 151 -1.69 -11.69 -4.66
#